data_AF-A0A6N8BD59-F1
#
_entry.id   AF-A0A6N8BD59-F1
#
_cell.length_a   1.000
_cell.length_b   1.000
_cell.length_c   1.000
_cell.angle_alpha   90.00
_cell.angle_beta   90.00
_cell.angle_gamma   90.00
#
_symmetry.space_group_name_H-M   'P 1'
#
loop_
_entity.id
_entity.type
_entity.pdbx_description
1 polymer ?
#
loop_
_entity_poly.entity_id
_entity_poly.type
_entity_poly.pdbx_seq_one_letter_code
_entity_poly.pdbx_strand_id
1 'polypeptide(L)'
;MLKPEEFDLSESRCLEKDEDYKGLVGMTLRKSVQKRTGIRDPFQRISHNFKIHYRSGIGWPKVRKETIRARGGRCEDCGSTEGLEVHHKVNPRINEDENLEVLCKHCHGKKHPYLNRG
;
A
#
# COMPACT_ATOMS: atom_id res chain seq x y z
N MET A 1 26.57 -3.45 -11.27
CA MET A 1 25.74 -2.51 -10.50
C MET A 1 24.84 -1.78 -11.50
N LEU A 2 23.56 -2.13 -11.54
CA LEU A 2 22.60 -1.52 -12.48
C LEU A 2 22.22 -0.12 -11.97
N LYS A 3 22.03 0.82 -12.90
CA LYS A 3 21.74 2.22 -12.59
C LYS A 3 20.29 2.38 -12.12
N PRO A 4 19.98 3.37 -11.26
CA PRO A 4 18.63 3.58 -10.71
C PRO A 4 17.53 3.85 -11.75
N GLU A 5 17.92 4.17 -12.98
CA GLU A 5 17.06 4.66 -14.06
C GLU A 5 16.37 3.53 -14.85
N GLU A 6 16.79 2.28 -14.65
CA GLU A 6 16.28 1.10 -15.38
C GLU A 6 15.39 0.19 -14.53
N PHE A 7 14.93 0.64 -13.36
CA PHE A 7 14.01 -0.16 -12.55
C PHE A 7 12.57 -0.02 -13.08
N ASP A 8 12.27 -0.81 -14.12
CA ASP A 8 10.93 -0.92 -14.68
C ASP A 8 9.98 -1.62 -13.70
N LEU A 9 9.11 -0.83 -13.06
CA LEU A 9 8.11 -1.32 -12.12
C LEU A 9 7.01 -2.15 -12.81
N SER A 10 6.89 -2.09 -14.13
CA SER A 10 5.87 -2.81 -14.91
C SER A 10 6.20 -4.29 -15.13
N GLU A 11 7.49 -4.66 -15.07
CA GLU A 11 8.02 -6.01 -15.24
C GLU A 11 8.12 -6.81 -13.94
N SER A 12 7.61 -6.29 -12.81
CA SER A 12 7.58 -6.99 -11.51
C SER A 12 6.55 -8.13 -11.48
N ARG A 13 6.70 -9.08 -12.41
CA ARG A 13 6.11 -10.42 -12.36
C ARG A 13 6.52 -11.06 -11.04
N CYS A 14 5.49 -11.56 -10.35
CA CYS A 14 5.54 -12.54 -9.26
C CYS A 14 6.93 -13.08 -8.91
N LEU A 15 7.56 -12.53 -7.87
CA LEU A 15 8.67 -13.17 -7.19
C LEU A 15 8.36 -13.27 -5.69
N GLU A 16 8.81 -14.38 -5.12
CA GLU A 16 8.47 -14.90 -3.81
C GLU A 16 9.07 -14.05 -2.70
N LYS A 17 8.27 -13.18 -2.03
CA LYS A 17 8.66 -12.45 -0.80
C LYS A 17 10.17 -12.10 -0.74
N ASP A 18 10.66 -11.43 -1.78
CA ASP A 18 12.11 -11.39 -2.06
C ASP A 18 12.93 -10.69 -0.96
N GLU A 19 14.12 -11.23 -0.74
CA GLU A 19 15.25 -10.63 -0.01
C GLU A 19 15.45 -9.14 -0.37
N ASP A 20 15.07 -8.74 -1.59
CA ASP A 20 15.11 -7.37 -2.11
C ASP A 20 14.27 -6.38 -1.30
N TYR A 21 13.09 -6.77 -0.78
CA TYR A 21 12.30 -5.89 0.09
C TYR A 21 13.01 -5.65 1.43
N LYS A 22 13.63 -6.68 2.00
CA LYS A 22 14.42 -6.55 3.22
C LYS A 22 15.67 -5.70 2.98
N GLY A 23 16.32 -5.84 1.82
CA GLY A 23 17.45 -5.03 1.38
C GLY A 23 17.11 -3.54 1.25
N LEU A 24 16.03 -3.22 0.52
CA LEU A 24 15.55 -1.85 0.33
C LEU A 24 15.12 -1.16 1.63
N VAL A 25 14.43 -1.88 2.53
CA VAL A 25 14.04 -1.34 3.84
C VAL A 25 15.25 -1.23 4.78
N GLY A 26 16.18 -2.19 4.70
CA GLY A 26 17.42 -2.23 5.49
C GLY A 26 18.40 -1.11 5.18
N MET A 27 18.35 -0.54 3.96
CA MET A 27 19.18 0.60 3.54
C MET A 27 18.72 1.95 4.09
N THR A 28 17.58 2.03 4.79
CA THR A 28 17.10 3.29 5.34
C THR A 28 17.94 3.76 6.54
N LEU A 29 18.29 5.04 6.58
CA LEU A 29 19.00 5.66 7.69
C LEU A 29 18.16 5.54 8.95
N ARG A 30 18.77 5.08 10.05
CA ARG A 30 18.11 5.07 11.37
C ARG A 30 17.63 6.49 11.70
N LYS A 31 16.41 6.60 12.25
CA LYS A 31 15.83 7.89 12.66
C LYS A 31 16.75 8.69 13.59
N SER A 32 17.52 8.02 14.44
CA SER A 32 18.51 8.64 15.33
C SER A 32 19.66 9.30 14.59
N VAL A 33 20.11 8.72 13.46
CA VAL A 33 21.13 9.29 12.58
C VAL A 33 20.58 10.51 11.86
N GLN A 34 19.41 10.39 11.24
CA GLN A 34 18.75 11.52 10.57
C GLN A 34 18.52 12.71 11.51
N LYS A 35 18.08 12.46 12.76
CA LYS A 35 17.89 13.51 13.78
C LYS A 35 19.21 14.20 14.18
N ARG A 36 20.31 13.44 14.24
CA ARG A 36 21.63 13.95 14.62
C ARG A 36 22.29 14.75 13.50
N THR A 37 22.18 14.26 12.26
CA THR A 37 22.86 14.85 11.10
C THR A 37 22.01 15.88 10.36
N GLY A 38 20.70 15.91 10.58
CA GLY A 38 19.76 16.72 9.81
C GLY A 38 19.55 16.22 8.37
N ILE A 39 20.28 15.18 7.94
CA ILE A 39 20.16 14.59 6.61
C ILE A 39 18.87 13.80 6.54
N ARG A 40 17.99 14.20 5.62
CA ARG A 40 16.80 13.40 5.26
C ARG A 40 17.25 12.24 4.39
N ASP A 41 16.79 11.05 4.74
CA ASP A 41 17.11 9.84 3.99
C ASP A 41 16.46 9.88 2.60
N PRO A 42 17.26 9.91 1.50
CA PRO A 42 16.72 9.95 0.15
C PRO A 42 15.96 8.66 -0.21
N PHE A 43 16.29 7.53 0.42
CA PHE A 43 15.63 6.24 0.20
C PHE A 43 14.32 6.10 0.97
N GLN A 44 14.03 6.98 1.92
CA GLN A 44 12.81 6.90 2.72
C GLN A 44 11.54 7.03 1.86
N ARG A 45 11.55 7.93 0.86
CA ARG A 45 10.42 8.09 -0.08
C ARG A 45 10.29 6.89 -1.02
N ILE A 46 11.41 6.37 -1.50
CA ILE A 46 11.46 5.18 -2.36
C ILE A 46 10.87 3.99 -1.61
N SER A 47 11.35 3.74 -0.38
CA SER A 47 10.85 2.68 0.51
C SER A 47 9.36 2.83 0.81
N HIS A 48 8.87 4.05 1.04
CA HIS A 48 7.44 4.29 1.28
C HIS A 48 6.57 3.93 0.06
N ASN A 49 6.91 4.43 -1.12
CA ASN A 49 6.16 4.13 -2.35
C ASN A 49 6.25 2.64 -2.69
N PHE A 50 7.43 2.04 -2.57
CA PHE A 50 7.62 0.61 -2.75
C PHE A 50 6.74 -0.21 -1.80
N LYS A 51 6.68 0.17 -0.51
CA LYS A 51 5.81 -0.47 0.47
C LYS A 51 4.33 -0.35 0.11
N ILE A 52 3.89 0.79 -0.42
CA ILE A 52 2.52 0.96 -0.90
C ILE A 52 2.27 0.03 -2.10
N HIS A 53 3.16 0.02 -3.09
CA HIS A 53 3.01 -0.83 -4.28
C HIS A 53 2.98 -2.32 -3.94
N TYR A 54 3.88 -2.75 -3.06
CA TYR A 54 3.93 -4.13 -2.60
C TYR A 54 2.66 -4.56 -1.87
N ARG A 55 2.05 -3.67 -1.09
CA ARG A 55 0.86 -3.96 -0.27
C ARG A 55 -0.46 -3.76 -1.00
N SER A 56 -0.51 -2.88 -2.00
CA SER A 56 -1.76 -2.33 -2.53
C SER A 56 -1.74 -2.08 -4.04
N GLY A 57 -0.67 -2.47 -4.73
CA GLY A 57 -0.50 -2.25 -6.17
C GLY A 57 -0.03 -0.84 -6.55
N ILE A 58 0.33 -0.68 -7.83
CA ILE A 58 0.78 0.60 -8.39
C ILE A 58 -0.39 1.59 -8.42
N GLY A 59 -0.11 2.86 -8.12
CA GLY A 59 -1.11 3.93 -8.19
C GLY A 59 -2.18 3.90 -7.09
N TRP A 60 -2.05 3.04 -6.07
CA TRP A 60 -3.05 2.85 -5.02
C TRP A 60 -3.63 4.14 -4.40
N PRO A 61 -2.84 5.19 -4.08
CA PRO A 61 -3.41 6.41 -3.50
C PRO A 61 -4.49 7.06 -4.38
N LYS A 62 -4.31 7.03 -5.71
CA LYS A 62 -5.27 7.56 -6.68
C LYS A 62 -6.49 6.64 -6.80
N VAL A 63 -6.25 5.35 -7.03
CA VAL A 63 -7.31 4.32 -7.14
C VAL A 63 -8.22 4.38 -5.91
N ARG A 64 -7.64 4.35 -4.70
CA ARG A 64 -8.39 4.42 -3.44
C ARG A 64 -9.33 5.64 -3.39
N LYS A 65 -8.85 6.82 -3.78
CA LYS A 65 -9.65 8.05 -3.75
C LYS A 65 -10.77 8.01 -4.78
N GLU A 66 -10.49 7.51 -5.97
CA GLU A 66 -11.45 7.41 -7.08
C GLU A 66 -12.54 6.37 -6.78
N THR A 67 -12.18 5.20 -6.27
CA THR A 67 -13.13 4.16 -5.87
C THR A 67 -14.10 4.67 -4.79
N ILE A 68 -13.59 5.32 -3.73
CA ILE A 68 -14.46 5.90 -2.68
C ILE A 68 -15.45 6.91 -3.26
N ARG A 69 -14.98 7.78 -4.17
CA ARG A 69 -15.84 8.76 -4.83
C ARG A 69 -16.88 8.10 -5.73
N ALA A 70 -16.47 7.11 -6.54
CA ALA A 70 -17.34 6.41 -7.49
C ALA A 70 -18.43 5.59 -6.79
N ARG A 71 -18.14 5.01 -5.62
CA ARG A 71 -19.10 4.25 -4.81
C ARG A 71 -19.96 5.13 -3.88
N GLY A 72 -19.98 6.45 -4.12
CA GLY A 72 -20.87 7.36 -3.40
C GLY A 72 -20.47 7.67 -1.96
N GLY A 73 -19.18 7.46 -1.61
CA GLY A 73 -18.63 7.87 -0.32
C GLY A 73 -19.29 7.18 0.88
N ARG A 74 -19.65 5.92 0.74
CA ARG A 74 -20.31 5.12 1.77
C ARG A 74 -19.82 3.67 1.75
N CYS A 75 -19.92 3.02 2.89
CA CYS A 75 -19.66 1.59 3.04
C CYS A 75 -20.69 0.80 2.22
N GLU A 76 -20.24 -0.11 1.37
CA GLU A 76 -21.09 -0.96 0.54
C GLU A 76 -21.80 -2.05 1.36
N ASP A 77 -21.30 -2.36 2.56
CA ASP A 77 -21.88 -3.37 3.47
C ASP A 77 -22.90 -2.78 4.46
N CYS A 78 -22.59 -1.64 5.11
CA CYS A 78 -23.44 -1.07 6.17
C CYS A 78 -23.92 0.36 5.92
N GLY A 79 -23.51 1.00 4.82
CA GLY A 79 -23.92 2.37 4.49
C GLY A 79 -23.22 3.50 5.26
N SER A 80 -22.37 3.19 6.25
CA SER A 80 -21.61 4.22 7.00
C SER A 80 -20.76 5.10 6.08
N THR A 81 -20.69 6.40 6.38
CA THR A 81 -19.86 7.37 5.65
C THR A 81 -18.52 7.64 6.35
N GLU A 82 -18.28 7.02 7.50
CA GLU A 82 -17.12 7.28 8.34
C GLU A 82 -16.07 6.16 8.25
N GLY A 83 -14.80 6.56 8.35
CA GLY A 83 -13.69 5.60 8.38
C GLY A 83 -13.61 4.71 7.15
N LEU A 84 -13.83 5.27 5.95
CA LEU A 84 -13.85 4.52 4.70
C LEU A 84 -12.45 4.07 4.24
N GLU A 85 -12.37 2.80 3.89
CA GLU A 85 -11.21 2.13 3.32
C GLU A 85 -11.64 1.36 2.06
N VAL A 86 -10.70 1.09 1.16
CA VAL A 86 -10.95 0.22 0.01
C VAL A 86 -10.35 -1.13 0.32
N HIS A 87 -11.20 -2.14 0.29
CA HIS A 87 -10.90 -3.54 0.49
C HIS A 87 -10.56 -4.19 -0.84
N HIS A 88 -9.48 -4.96 -0.86
CA HIS A 88 -9.19 -5.90 -1.96
C HIS A 88 -9.81 -7.26 -1.61
N LYS A 89 -10.71 -7.77 -2.47
CA LYS A 89 -11.46 -9.01 -2.22
C LYS A 89 -10.60 -10.26 -2.33
N VAL A 90 -9.68 -10.29 -3.30
CA VAL A 90 -8.88 -11.48 -3.64
C VAL A 90 -7.39 -11.17 -3.53
N ASN A 91 -6.86 -10.35 -4.44
CA ASN A 91 -5.43 -10.05 -4.49
C ASN A 91 -5.17 -8.59 -4.11
N PRO A 92 -4.38 -8.29 -3.05
CA PRO A 92 -4.13 -6.93 -2.61
C PRO A 92 -3.28 -6.10 -3.58
N ARG A 93 -2.70 -6.68 -4.63
CA ARG A 93 -1.88 -5.94 -5.62
C ARG A 93 -2.62 -5.59 -6.90
N ILE A 94 -3.81 -6.13 -7.09
CA ILE A 94 -4.60 -5.94 -8.32
C ILE A 94 -5.67 -4.89 -8.05
N ASN A 95 -5.62 -3.79 -8.81
CA ASN A 95 -6.48 -2.62 -8.63
C ASN A 95 -7.64 -2.57 -9.64
N GLU A 96 -8.10 -3.74 -10.08
CA GLU A 96 -9.29 -3.90 -10.93
C GLU A 96 -10.55 -3.62 -10.13
N ASP A 97 -11.51 -2.90 -10.71
CA ASP A 97 -12.71 -2.42 -10.03
C ASP A 97 -13.52 -3.55 -9.36
N GLU A 98 -13.59 -4.71 -10.01
CA GLU A 98 -14.28 -5.92 -9.53
C GLU A 98 -13.65 -6.49 -8.24
N ASN A 99 -12.34 -6.31 -8.08
CA ASN A 99 -11.58 -6.73 -6.92
C ASN A 99 -11.63 -5.71 -5.77
N LEU A 100 -12.25 -4.54 -5.98
CA LEU A 100 -12.34 -3.48 -4.99
C LEU A 100 -13.74 -3.38 -4.38
N GLU A 101 -13.80 -2.98 -3.12
CA GLU A 101 -15.03 -2.68 -2.38
C GLU A 101 -14.75 -1.59 -1.35
N VAL A 102 -15.66 -0.63 -1.18
CA VAL A 102 -15.54 0.43 -0.18
C VAL A 102 -16.22 -0.02 1.10
N LEU A 103 -15.44 -0.14 2.17
CA LEU A 103 -15.93 -0.57 3.48
C LEU A 103 -15.52 0.42 4.56
N CYS A 104 -16.34 0.58 5.60
CA CYS A 104 -15.89 1.25 6.81
C CYS A 104 -14.89 0.34 7.56
N LYS A 105 -14.02 0.92 8.39
CA LYS A 105 -13.03 0.18 9.20
C LYS A 105 -13.61 -1.03 9.94
N HIS A 106 -14.82 -0.91 10.47
CA HIS A 106 -15.48 -1.99 11.19
C HIS A 106 -15.83 -3.18 10.26
N CYS A 107 -16.49 -2.91 9.12
CA CYS A 107 -16.82 -3.93 8.13
C CYS A 107 -15.55 -4.49 7.47
N HIS A 108 -14.57 -3.64 7.21
CA HIS A 108 -13.28 -4.04 6.66
C HIS A 108 -12.54 -5.04 7.59
N GLY A 109 -12.54 -4.78 8.91
CA GLY A 109 -11.98 -5.71 9.90
C GLY A 109 -12.67 -7.07 9.94
N LYS A 110 -13.98 -7.14 9.68
CA LYS A 110 -14.72 -8.42 9.58
C LYS A 110 -14.27 -9.26 8.38
N LYS A 111 -13.84 -8.63 7.28
CA LYS A 111 -13.31 -9.32 6.09
C LYS A 111 -11.88 -9.81 6.30
N HIS A 112 -11.14 -9.22 7.24
CA HIS A 112 -9.81 -9.66 7.65
C HIS A 112 -9.79 -10.10 9.13
N PRO A 113 -10.46 -11.20 9.50
CA PRO A 113 -10.57 -11.63 10.89
C PRO A 113 -9.21 -11.89 11.55
N TYR A 114 -8.17 -12.20 10.78
CA TYR A 114 -6.79 -12.39 11.25
C TYR A 114 -5.99 -11.08 11.42
N LEU A 115 -6.51 -9.93 10.96
CA LEU A 115 -5.91 -8.60 11.15
C LEU A 115 -6.57 -7.80 12.28
N ASN A 116 -7.68 -8.28 12.85
CA ASN A 116 -8.20 -7.81 14.13
C ASN A 116 -7.33 -8.35 15.27
N ARG A 117 -6.09 -7.85 15.39
CA ARG A 117 -5.34 -7.93 16.65
C ARG A 117 -5.76 -6.72 17.48
N GLY A 118 -6.56 -6.99 18.51
CA GLY A 118 -6.91 -6.03 19.56
C GLY A 118 -5.68 -5.51 20.30
#